data_AF-A0A968ETI0-F1
#
_entry.id   AF-A0A968ETI0-F1
#
_cell.length_a   1.000
_cell.length_b   1.000
_cell.length_c   1.000
_cell.angle_alpha   90.00
_cell.angle_beta   90.00
_cell.angle_gamma   90.00
#
_symmetry.space_group_name_H-M   'P 1'
#
loop_
_entity.id
_entity.type
_entity.pdbx_description
1 polymer ?
#
loop_
_entity_poly.entity_id
_entity_poly.type
_entity_poly.pdbx_seq_one_letter_code
_entity_poly.pdbx_strand_id
1 'polypeptide(L)'
;PVPGLPVDLGRAGGGETLGETETAEDGTYSFTVDPGTYEVRLRLPERFALLGPSNPQSVSVEGGATGSADFRLRLRAGAVVGTVADTTGAALAGITAALRLSSGGELTTETDGSGAFRFDRASIGVQSLFISITDGA
;
A
#
# COMPACT_ATOMS: atom_id res chain seq x y z
N PRO A 1 7.00 -6.08 5.39
CA PRO A 1 6.70 -5.02 6.40
C PRO A 1 6.16 -3.78 5.69
N VAL A 2 5.35 -2.95 6.36
CA VAL A 2 4.79 -1.71 5.78
C VAL A 2 5.11 -0.55 6.72
N PRO A 3 6.09 0.32 6.40
CA PRO A 3 6.44 1.47 7.23
C PRO A 3 5.48 2.65 7.06
N GLY A 4 5.53 3.56 8.02
CA GLY A 4 4.84 4.85 7.99
C GLY A 4 3.31 4.74 8.05
N LEU A 5 2.77 3.63 8.56
CA LEU A 5 1.34 3.54 8.84
C LEU A 5 1.07 4.10 10.24
N PRO A 6 0.18 5.09 10.40
CA PRO A 6 -0.16 5.61 11.71
C PRO A 6 -0.88 4.55 12.55
N VAL A 7 -0.47 4.42 13.80
CA VAL A 7 -1.06 3.55 14.81
C VAL A 7 -1.47 4.40 16.00
N ASP A 8 -2.73 4.28 16.41
CA ASP A 8 -3.28 4.98 17.55
C ASP A 8 -3.54 3.99 18.69
N LEU A 9 -3.13 4.36 19.90
CA LEU A 9 -3.44 3.65 21.13
C LEU A 9 -4.57 4.37 21.86
N GLY A 10 -5.64 3.67 22.20
CA GLY A 10 -6.75 4.19 22.98
C GLY A 10 -7.05 3.34 24.21
N ARG A 11 -7.77 3.93 25.17
CA ARG A 11 -8.32 3.17 26.30
C ARG A 11 -9.48 2.29 25.83
N ALA A 12 -9.57 1.07 26.34
CA ALA A 12 -10.68 0.17 26.01
C ALA A 12 -12.04 0.82 26.35
N GLY A 13 -13.00 0.72 25.42
CA GLY A 13 -14.32 1.37 25.55
C GLY A 13 -14.45 2.69 24.77
N GLY A 14 -13.45 3.05 23.95
CA GLY A 14 -13.60 4.02 22.85
C GLY A 14 -13.58 5.51 23.20
N GLY A 15 -13.08 5.89 24.39
CA GLY A 15 -13.22 7.27 24.89
C GLY A 15 -12.01 8.19 24.68
N GLU A 16 -10.79 7.67 24.72
CA GLU A 16 -9.58 8.51 24.82
C GLU A 16 -8.41 7.89 24.03
N THR A 17 -7.81 8.68 23.14
CA THR A 17 -6.51 8.38 22.53
C THR A 17 -5.42 8.68 23.55
N LEU A 18 -4.64 7.67 23.91
CA LEU A 18 -3.54 7.75 24.87
C LEU A 18 -2.18 7.99 24.19
N GLY A 19 -2.06 7.65 22.92
CA GLY A 19 -0.83 7.87 22.15
C GLY A 19 -0.98 7.59 20.67
N GLU A 20 -0.03 8.09 19.89
CA GLU A 20 0.09 7.85 18.45
C GLU A 20 1.54 7.50 18.13
N THR A 21 1.74 6.65 17.12
CA THR A 21 3.05 6.31 16.57
C THR A 21 2.90 5.93 15.09
N GLU A 22 4.00 5.59 14.43
CA GLU A 22 4.00 5.04 13.07
C GLU A 22 4.77 3.72 13.05
N THR A 23 4.41 2.83 12.11
CA THR A 23 5.20 1.63 11.88
C THR A 23 6.60 1.95 11.35
N ALA A 24 7.61 1.31 11.91
CA ALA A 24 9.00 1.43 11.48
C ALA A 24 9.27 0.70 10.15
N GLU A 25 10.50 0.81 9.62
CA GLU A 25 10.93 0.15 8.36
C GLU A 25 10.71 -1.37 8.36
N ASP A 26 10.88 -2.01 9.51
CA ASP A 26 10.65 -3.44 9.72
C ASP A 26 9.17 -3.77 10.02
N GLY A 27 8.29 -2.76 10.01
CA GLY A 27 6.85 -2.88 10.25
C GLY A 27 6.46 -2.94 11.72
N THR A 28 7.41 -2.85 12.64
CA THR A 28 7.14 -2.87 14.09
C THR A 28 6.65 -1.52 14.58
N TYR A 29 6.01 -1.51 15.74
CA TYR A 29 5.64 -0.32 16.48
C TYR A 29 5.57 -0.67 17.97
N SER A 30 5.62 0.31 18.87
CA SER A 30 5.52 0.06 20.31
C SER A 30 4.92 1.24 21.07
N PHE A 31 4.30 0.93 22.21
CA PHE A 31 3.83 1.88 23.21
C PHE A 31 4.27 1.39 24.59
N THR A 32 4.60 2.33 25.49
CA THR A 32 4.80 2.02 26.90
C THR A 32 3.57 2.45 27.68
N VAL A 33 2.96 1.52 28.40
CA VAL A 33 1.69 1.73 29.12
C VAL A 33 1.76 1.06 30.49
N ASP A 34 0.96 1.57 31.42
CA ASP A 34 0.67 0.86 32.66
C ASP A 34 -0.16 -0.42 32.40
N PRO A 35 -0.25 -1.34 33.36
CA PRO A 35 -1.13 -2.51 33.22
C PRO A 35 -2.59 -2.10 33.04
N GLY A 36 -3.26 -2.69 32.05
CA GLY A 36 -4.62 -2.32 31.68
C GLY A 36 -5.09 -2.93 30.36
N THR A 37 -6.30 -2.58 29.96
CA THR A 37 -6.88 -2.99 28.67
C THR A 37 -6.99 -1.80 27.74
N TYR A 38 -6.52 -1.99 26.52
CA TYR A 38 -6.34 -0.97 25.49
C TYR A 38 -6.98 -1.39 24.18
N GLU A 39 -7.19 -0.41 23.30
CA GLU A 39 -7.54 -0.61 21.90
C GLU A 39 -6.41 -0.08 21.03
N VAL A 40 -5.90 -0.90 20.13
CA VAL A 40 -4.91 -0.50 19.13
C VAL A 40 -5.60 -0.38 17.78
N ARG A 41 -5.49 0.80 17.17
CA ARG A 41 -6.09 1.09 15.86
C ARG A 41 -5.00 1.39 14.85
N LEU A 42 -5.02 0.65 13.75
CA LEU A 42 -4.19 0.98 12.59
C LEU A 42 -4.98 1.90 11.65
N ARG A 43 -4.49 3.11 11.37
CA ARG A 43 -5.11 3.98 10.35
C ARG A 43 -4.68 3.52 8.97
N LEU A 44 -5.58 2.80 8.30
CA LEU A 44 -5.29 2.12 7.04
C LEU A 44 -5.58 3.00 5.82
N PRO A 45 -4.57 3.35 4.99
CA PRO A 45 -4.81 4.03 3.71
C PRO A 45 -5.58 3.15 2.72
N GLU A 46 -6.32 3.78 1.79
CA GLU A 46 -7.18 3.08 0.80
C GLU A 46 -6.44 2.05 -0.07
N ARG A 47 -5.14 2.25 -0.33
CA ARG A 47 -4.32 1.32 -1.12
C ARG A 47 -4.13 -0.04 -0.44
N PHE A 48 -4.54 -0.21 0.81
CA PHE A 48 -4.44 -1.48 1.53
C PHE A 48 -5.81 -2.07 1.86
N ALA A 49 -5.84 -3.39 1.94
CA ALA A 49 -6.94 -4.17 2.50
C ALA A 49 -6.46 -4.80 3.80
N LEU A 50 -7.25 -4.66 4.87
CA LEU A 50 -7.05 -5.44 6.09
C LEU A 50 -7.50 -6.89 5.82
N LEU A 51 -6.62 -7.85 6.09
CA LEU A 51 -6.91 -9.28 5.97
C LEU A 51 -7.32 -9.92 7.31
N GLY A 52 -7.17 -9.20 8.41
CA GLY A 52 -7.38 -9.72 9.75
C GLY A 52 -6.14 -9.48 10.64
N PRO A 53 -6.29 -9.47 11.97
CA PRO A 53 -7.54 -9.49 12.74
C PRO A 53 -8.41 -8.23 12.56
N SER A 54 -9.44 -8.09 13.38
CA SER A 54 -10.27 -6.88 13.43
C SER A 54 -9.43 -5.63 13.67
N ASN A 55 -9.93 -4.47 13.27
CA ASN A 55 -9.32 -3.19 13.57
C ASN A 55 -10.42 -2.23 14.05
N PRO A 56 -10.37 -1.70 15.29
CA PRO A 56 -9.29 -1.84 16.27
C PRO A 56 -9.17 -3.26 16.88
N GLN A 57 -8.04 -3.53 17.54
CA GLN A 57 -7.80 -4.73 18.35
C GLN A 57 -7.79 -4.39 19.84
N SER A 58 -8.49 -5.18 20.66
CA SER A 58 -8.37 -5.07 22.11
C SER A 58 -7.18 -5.87 22.63
N VAL A 59 -6.35 -5.25 23.47
CA VAL A 59 -5.14 -5.84 24.04
C VAL A 59 -5.14 -5.61 25.54
N SER A 60 -4.88 -6.67 26.32
CA SER A 60 -4.66 -6.56 27.77
C SER A 60 -3.17 -6.68 28.06
N VAL A 61 -2.66 -5.79 28.90
CA VAL A 61 -1.26 -5.72 29.34
C VAL A 61 -1.23 -5.92 30.85
N GLU A 62 -0.51 -6.94 31.30
CA GLU A 62 -0.29 -7.22 32.72
C GLU A 62 1.01 -6.54 33.22
N GLY A 63 1.19 -6.46 34.54
CA GLY A 63 2.39 -5.90 35.17
C GLY A 63 3.68 -6.55 34.66
N GLY A 64 4.51 -5.78 33.95
CA GLY A 64 5.79 -6.25 33.39
C GLY A 64 5.67 -7.17 32.17
N ALA A 65 4.47 -7.37 31.63
CA ALA A 65 4.23 -8.16 30.43
C ALA A 65 4.09 -7.28 29.18
N THR A 66 4.12 -7.90 28.01
CA THR A 66 3.89 -7.24 26.71
C THR A 66 2.61 -7.79 26.08
N GLY A 67 1.68 -6.90 25.75
CA GLY A 67 0.55 -7.22 24.87
C GLY A 67 0.94 -7.07 23.40
N SER A 68 0.35 -7.86 22.51
CA SER A 68 0.59 -7.78 21.06
C SER A 68 -0.69 -7.46 20.28
N ALA A 69 -0.55 -6.65 19.22
CA ALA A 69 -1.56 -6.44 18.20
C ALA A 69 -0.93 -6.47 16.80
N ASP A 70 -1.01 -7.61 16.12
CA ASP A 70 -0.48 -7.75 14.77
C ASP A 70 -1.56 -7.58 13.71
N PHE A 71 -1.29 -6.81 12.66
CA PHE A 71 -2.21 -6.59 11.54
C PHE A 71 -1.67 -7.22 10.25
N ARG A 72 -2.49 -8.00 9.53
CA ARG A 72 -2.14 -8.53 8.21
C ARG A 72 -2.80 -7.69 7.13
N LEU A 73 -1.98 -7.19 6.20
CA LEU A 73 -2.42 -6.30 5.13
C LEU A 73 -2.15 -6.92 3.76
N ARG A 74 -2.99 -6.58 2.79
CA ARG A 74 -2.74 -6.82 1.36
C ARG A 74 -2.74 -5.49 0.63
N LEU A 75 -1.73 -5.25 -0.20
CA LEU A 75 -1.77 -4.13 -1.14
C LEU A 75 -2.89 -4.37 -2.15
N ARG A 76 -3.81 -3.42 -2.26
CA ARG A 76 -4.79 -3.37 -3.34
C ARG A 76 -4.08 -2.82 -4.59
N ALA A 77 -3.42 -3.72 -5.31
CA ALA A 77 -2.84 -3.44 -6.62
C ALA A 77 -3.78 -3.98 -7.70
N GLY A 78 -4.08 -3.13 -8.68
CA GLY A 78 -4.64 -3.56 -9.97
C GLY A 78 -3.52 -3.74 -10.99
N ALA A 79 -3.87 -4.33 -12.13
CA ALA A 79 -2.99 -4.37 -13.29
C ALA A 79 -3.53 -3.45 -14.38
N VAL A 80 -2.66 -2.62 -14.96
CA VAL A 80 -2.95 -1.93 -16.23
C VAL A 80 -2.20 -2.69 -17.32
N VAL A 81 -2.93 -3.16 -18.33
CA VAL A 81 -2.38 -3.88 -19.48
C VAL A 81 -2.85 -3.24 -20.77
N GLY A 82 -2.06 -3.36 -21.83
CA GLY A 82 -2.45 -2.94 -23.16
C GLY A 82 -1.44 -3.38 -24.21
N THR A 83 -1.73 -3.04 -25.46
CA THR A 83 -0.87 -3.28 -26.60
C THR A 83 -0.64 -1.97 -27.36
N VAL A 84 0.54 -1.85 -27.97
CA VAL A 84 0.92 -0.75 -28.86
C VAL A 84 1.15 -1.32 -30.25
N ALA A 85 0.48 -0.74 -31.23
CA ALA A 85 0.58 -1.12 -32.63
C ALA A 85 0.58 0.12 -33.53
N ASP A 86 1.11 -0.01 -34.74
CA ASP A 86 1.05 1.02 -35.77
C ASP A 86 -0.33 1.11 -36.45
N THR A 87 -0.47 1.99 -37.45
CA THR A 87 -1.71 2.20 -38.19
C THR A 87 -2.14 1.00 -39.04
N THR A 88 -1.24 0.04 -39.29
CA THR A 88 -1.51 -1.21 -40.01
C THR A 88 -1.89 -2.36 -39.06
N GLY A 89 -1.75 -2.15 -37.75
CA GLY A 89 -1.97 -3.16 -36.72
C GLY A 89 -0.73 -4.00 -36.40
N ALA A 90 0.46 -3.65 -36.93
CA ALA A 90 1.69 -4.32 -36.57
C ALA A 90 2.14 -3.91 -35.16
N ALA A 91 2.52 -4.90 -34.34
CA ALA A 91 2.95 -4.67 -32.97
C ALA A 91 4.26 -3.86 -32.91
N LEU A 92 4.32 -2.90 -31.99
CA LEU A 92 5.50 -2.06 -31.77
C LEU A 92 6.17 -2.45 -30.44
N ALA A 93 7.34 -3.06 -30.54
CA ALA A 93 8.19 -3.43 -29.40
C ALA A 93 9.14 -2.28 -29.00
N GLY A 94 9.58 -2.24 -27.75
CA GLY A 94 10.53 -1.24 -27.25
C GLY A 94 9.92 0.15 -26.98
N ILE A 95 8.60 0.29 -27.07
CA ILE A 95 7.91 1.55 -26.79
C ILE A 95 7.77 1.73 -25.27
N THR A 96 8.20 2.88 -24.76
CA THR A 96 8.05 3.19 -23.34
C THR A 96 6.61 3.59 -23.01
N ALA A 97 5.90 2.73 -22.28
CA ALA A 97 4.66 3.08 -21.61
C ALA A 97 4.95 3.68 -20.23
N ALA A 98 4.26 4.75 -19.86
CA ALA A 98 4.37 5.43 -18.58
C ALA A 98 3.01 5.57 -17.88
N LEU A 99 2.88 4.99 -16.70
CA LEU A 99 1.67 5.05 -15.88
C LEU A 99 1.84 6.07 -14.74
N ARG A 100 1.03 7.12 -14.75
CA ARG A 100 1.01 8.13 -13.70
C ARG A 100 0.00 7.79 -12.61
N LEU A 101 0.51 7.64 -11.39
CA LEU A 101 -0.28 7.33 -10.21
C LEU A 101 -0.85 8.62 -9.61
N SER A 102 -2.06 8.58 -9.06
CA SER A 102 -2.69 9.71 -8.36
C SER A 102 -1.89 10.19 -7.14
N SER A 103 -1.00 9.36 -6.60
CA SER A 103 -0.06 9.74 -5.54
C SER A 103 1.11 10.60 -6.04
N GLY A 104 1.19 10.90 -7.33
CA GLY A 104 2.26 11.70 -7.95
C GLY A 104 3.47 10.89 -8.44
N GLY A 105 3.47 9.57 -8.25
CA GLY A 105 4.53 8.68 -8.77
C GLY A 105 4.30 8.28 -10.23
N GLU A 106 5.36 7.82 -10.89
CA GLU A 106 5.31 7.29 -12.26
C GLU A 106 5.93 5.89 -12.30
N LEU A 107 5.33 5.00 -13.08
CA LEU A 107 5.86 3.68 -13.41
C LEU A 107 6.13 3.63 -14.91
N THR A 108 7.27 3.10 -15.34
CA THR A 108 7.58 2.91 -16.76
C THR A 108 7.85 1.44 -17.09
N THR A 109 7.48 1.02 -18.29
CA THR A 109 7.84 -0.28 -18.87
C THR A 109 7.96 -0.15 -20.38
N GLU A 110 8.71 -1.04 -21.01
CA GLU A 110 8.73 -1.15 -22.47
C GLU A 110 7.73 -2.20 -22.95
N THR A 111 7.22 -2.02 -24.17
CA THR A 111 6.42 -3.02 -24.86
C THR A 111 7.28 -4.20 -25.31
N ASP A 112 6.75 -5.41 -25.16
CA ASP A 112 7.43 -6.63 -25.61
C ASP A 112 7.34 -6.84 -27.14
N GLY A 113 7.85 -7.96 -27.64
CA GLY A 113 7.81 -8.33 -29.07
C GLY A 113 6.40 -8.49 -29.67
N SER A 114 5.36 -8.57 -28.83
CA SER A 114 3.96 -8.57 -29.23
C SER A 114 3.30 -7.18 -29.08
N GLY A 115 4.10 -6.17 -28.73
CA GLY A 115 3.64 -4.81 -28.45
C GLY A 115 2.93 -4.68 -27.10
N ALA A 116 2.94 -5.72 -26.26
CA ALA A 116 2.21 -5.73 -25.00
C ALA A 116 2.99 -5.05 -23.87
N PHE A 117 2.29 -4.35 -22.99
CA PHE A 117 2.83 -3.79 -21.75
C PHE A 117 1.95 -4.15 -20.55
N ARG A 118 2.55 -4.15 -19.36
CA ARG A 118 1.86 -4.47 -18.11
C ARG A 118 2.44 -3.72 -16.90
N PHE A 119 1.55 -3.18 -16.07
CA PHE A 119 1.87 -2.58 -14.78
C PHE A 119 1.14 -3.31 -13.65
N ASP A 120 1.82 -4.19 -12.90
CA ASP A 120 1.24 -4.98 -11.79
C ASP A 120 1.06 -4.20 -10.48
N ARG A 121 1.66 -3.02 -10.37
CA ARG A 121 1.66 -2.19 -9.16
C ARG A 121 0.89 -0.88 -9.35
N ALA A 122 -0.13 -0.90 -10.19
CA ALA A 122 -1.08 0.20 -10.25
C ALA A 122 -1.92 0.17 -8.96
N SER A 123 -1.40 0.78 -7.89
CA SER A 123 -2.18 1.01 -6.68
C SER A 123 -3.45 1.80 -7.02
N ILE A 124 -4.53 1.56 -6.26
CA ILE A 124 -5.82 2.26 -6.45
C ILE A 124 -5.59 3.77 -6.59
N GLY A 125 -6.09 4.34 -7.68
CA GLY A 125 -5.83 5.72 -8.09
C GLY A 125 -4.86 5.80 -9.28
N VAL A 126 -5.23 5.24 -10.43
CA VAL A 126 -4.59 5.61 -11.71
C VAL A 126 -5.20 6.93 -12.15
N GLN A 127 -4.37 7.95 -12.34
CA GLN A 127 -4.85 9.24 -12.81
C GLN A 127 -4.88 9.27 -14.35
N SER A 128 -3.82 8.83 -15.00
CA SER A 128 -3.68 8.84 -16.46
C SER A 128 -2.57 7.88 -16.90
N LEU A 129 -2.76 7.25 -18.06
CA LEU A 129 -1.74 6.46 -18.75
C LEU A 129 -1.21 7.30 -19.92
N PHE A 130 0.11 7.45 -20.00
CA PHE A 130 0.80 8.11 -21.10
C PHE A 130 1.67 7.07 -21.82
N ILE A 131 1.64 7.07 -23.15
CA ILE A 131 2.53 6.21 -23.94
C ILE A 131 3.46 7.17 -24.68
N SER A 132 4.77 7.00 -24.46
CA SER A 132 5.78 7.77 -25.15
C SER A 132 6.49 6.88 -26.15
N ILE A 133 6.44 7.28 -27.42
CA ILE A 133 7.25 6.66 -28.46
C ILE A 133 8.62 7.33 -28.36
N THR A 134 9.54 6.69 -27.65
CA THR A 134 10.95 7.02 -27.77
C THR A 134 11.45 6.18 -28.94
N ASP A 135 11.66 6.81 -30.09
CA ASP A 135 12.29 6.15 -31.22
C ASP A 135 13.64 5.63 -30.73
N GLY A 136 13.82 4.32 -30.72
CA GLY A 136 15.10 3.70 -30.37
C GLY A 136 16.11 4.13 -31.41
N ALA A 137 16.99 5.05 -31.02
CA ALA A 137 18.09 5.54 -31.85
C ALA A 137 19.01 4.41 -32.34
#